data_AF-A0A3P6TAM0-F1
#
_entry.id   AF-A0A3P6TAM0-F1
#
_cell.length_a   1.000
_cell.length_b   1.000
_cell.length_c   1.000
_cell.angle_alpha   90.00
_cell.angle_beta   90.00
_cell.angle_gamma   90.00
#
_symmetry.space_group_name_H-M   'P 1'
#
loop_
_entity.id
_entity.type
_entity.pdbx_description
1 polymer ?
#
loop_
_entity_poly.entity_id
_entity_poly.type
_entity_poly.pdbx_seq_one_letter_code
_entity_poly.pdbx_strand_id
1 'polypeptide(L)'
;MTFQNKIEFPFFCFRFKNLVRNIRGRRGEKVAINVPIYRDKNTPNPYVEDFSGMQDGGESARAAKPDHIYMDHMGFGMGCCCLQVTFQAVNVDEARWLYDQLTPITPVLLALSAATPIFRSRLSDRDSRWDIISAAHDRTAEERGLAPLKNNKFVLNKSRYDSTDCYIFPCSAGYNDIPLEYDEKIYEQLLKGGIDEYLAKHIAHMFIRDPLQVYKERIDQDDSKSTEHFETIQSSNWMNMRFKPPPPDASEIGWRVEFRPTEVQLTDFENAAYCCFVVLLTRVIISYHLTFLLPISMVTENMNRAQKRNAILEQKLYFRKGLATCMTHQDTKKTAECKAPPGEVVEMTVAEIMNGKTDEFPGLVTLIRQYLDSADVDVDTRCTISQYLNFIQKRASGEILTLASWMREFVQNHADYKHDSFVSDLIVYDLLKMMDDIAKGEKHCPKLLGSYRSKTDSRIPMAVRRAEELLVMSKAVRKTST
;
A
#
# COMPACT_ATOMS: atom_id res chain seq x y z
N MET A 1 -41.58 6.92 -4.99
CA MET A 1 -40.98 5.64 -4.54
C MET A 1 -39.80 5.98 -3.64
N THR A 2 -39.97 5.84 -2.34
CA THR A 2 -38.91 5.96 -1.34
C THR A 2 -37.91 4.82 -1.50
N PHE A 3 -36.72 5.12 -2.02
CA PHE A 3 -35.58 4.21 -1.97
C PHE A 3 -35.12 4.09 -0.52
N GLN A 4 -35.64 3.09 0.20
CA GLN A 4 -35.04 2.67 1.47
C GLN A 4 -33.70 2.02 1.17
N ASN A 5 -32.63 2.72 1.55
CA ASN A 5 -31.26 2.23 1.59
C ASN A 5 -31.16 0.95 2.44
N LYS A 6 -31.16 -0.20 1.76
CA LYS A 6 -30.47 -1.40 2.23
C LYS A 6 -29.55 -1.86 1.13
N ILE A 7 -28.30 -1.44 1.21
CA ILE A 7 -27.22 -2.10 0.49
C ILE A 7 -27.02 -3.47 1.17
N GLU A 8 -27.79 -4.48 0.79
CA GLU A 8 -27.52 -5.87 1.16
C GLU A 8 -26.57 -6.46 0.11
N PHE A 9 -25.27 -6.43 0.40
CA PHE A 9 -24.26 -7.18 -0.34
C PHE A 9 -24.44 -8.69 -0.08
N PRO A 10 -24.86 -9.53 -1.05
CA PRO A 10 -25.30 -10.91 -0.80
C PRO A 10 -24.20 -11.92 -0.42
N PHE A 11 -22.94 -11.47 -0.26
CA PHE A 11 -21.78 -12.33 0.03
C PHE A 11 -20.84 -11.74 1.09
N PHE A 12 -21.36 -11.03 2.08
CA PHE A 12 -20.52 -10.64 3.22
C PHE A 12 -20.12 -11.88 4.04
N CYS A 13 -18.93 -12.42 3.76
CA CYS A 13 -18.29 -13.44 4.58
C CYS A 13 -18.40 -13.05 6.07
N PHE A 14 -18.84 -14.00 6.93
CA PHE A 14 -19.10 -13.77 8.36
C PHE A 14 -17.93 -13.05 9.07
N ARG A 15 -16.69 -13.30 8.62
CA ARG A 15 -15.48 -12.60 9.04
C ARG A 15 -15.61 -11.08 8.98
N PHE A 16 -16.02 -10.52 7.84
CA PHE A 16 -16.04 -9.06 7.64
C PHE A 16 -17.13 -8.39 8.46
N LYS A 17 -18.33 -9.01 8.53
CA LYS A 17 -19.42 -8.49 9.36
C LYS A 17 -19.03 -8.46 10.84
N ASN A 18 -18.38 -9.52 11.32
CA ASN A 18 -17.89 -9.58 12.69
C ASN A 18 -16.76 -8.58 12.94
N LEU A 19 -15.85 -8.40 11.98
CA LEU A 19 -14.76 -7.42 12.10
C LEU A 19 -15.30 -5.99 12.27
N VAL A 20 -16.28 -5.58 11.47
CA VAL A 20 -16.98 -4.29 11.63
C VAL A 20 -17.59 -4.16 13.02
N ARG A 21 -18.32 -5.19 13.47
CA ARG A 21 -18.97 -5.20 14.79
C ARG A 21 -17.95 -5.11 15.92
N ASN A 22 -16.87 -5.87 15.84
CA ASN A 22 -15.87 -6.02 16.90
C ASN A 22 -15.00 -4.77 16.99
N ILE A 23 -14.61 -4.15 15.86
CA ILE A 23 -13.92 -2.85 15.85
C ILE A 23 -14.78 -1.80 16.53
N ARG A 24 -16.05 -1.66 16.13
CA ARG A 24 -16.98 -0.71 16.76
C ARG A 24 -17.21 -1.00 18.24
N GLY A 25 -17.41 -2.27 18.59
CA GLY A 25 -17.64 -2.71 19.97
C GLY A 25 -16.44 -2.44 20.88
N ARG A 26 -15.22 -2.73 20.41
CA ARG A 26 -13.97 -2.43 21.10
C ARG A 26 -13.77 -0.93 21.26
N ARG A 27 -13.95 -0.17 20.18
CA ARG A 27 -13.75 1.28 20.16
C ARG A 27 -14.71 2.01 21.09
N GLY A 28 -15.94 1.49 21.25
CA GLY A 28 -17.01 2.11 22.04
C GLY A 28 -17.79 3.21 21.32
N GLU A 29 -17.44 3.51 20.07
CA GLU A 29 -18.04 4.53 19.20
C GLU A 29 -17.90 4.08 17.74
N LYS A 30 -18.62 4.71 16.80
CA LYS A 30 -18.35 4.51 15.38
C LYS A 30 -16.94 4.95 15.03
N VAL A 31 -16.40 4.39 13.94
CA VAL A 31 -15.22 4.97 13.32
C VAL A 31 -15.57 6.35 12.78
N ALA A 32 -14.62 7.28 12.82
CA ALA A 32 -14.83 8.65 12.35
C ALA A 32 -13.70 9.02 11.39
N ILE A 33 -14.02 9.04 10.10
CA ILE A 33 -13.09 9.36 9.03
C ILE A 33 -13.47 10.75 8.52
N ASN A 34 -12.54 11.70 8.66
CA ASN A 34 -12.71 13.08 8.20
C ASN A 34 -11.64 13.37 7.15
N VAL A 35 -12.04 13.44 5.88
CA VAL A 35 -11.13 13.71 4.76
C VAL A 35 -11.30 15.16 4.34
N PRO A 36 -10.24 15.99 4.27
CA PRO A 36 -10.39 17.38 3.84
C PRO A 36 -11.09 17.47 2.48
N ILE A 37 -12.06 18.37 2.33
CA ILE A 37 -12.77 18.56 1.07
C ILE A 37 -11.93 19.40 0.10
N TYR A 38 -12.01 19.10 -1.19
CA TYR A 38 -11.48 20.00 -2.22
C TYR A 38 -12.22 21.34 -2.16
N ARG A 39 -11.49 22.45 -2.16
CA ARG A 39 -12.07 23.79 -2.21
C ARG A 39 -12.01 24.34 -3.63
N ASP A 40 -13.13 24.24 -4.31
CA ASP A 40 -13.37 24.86 -5.61
C ASP A 40 -14.15 26.19 -5.44
N LYS A 41 -14.35 26.93 -6.54
CA LYS A 41 -14.89 28.29 -6.57
C LYS A 41 -16.21 28.46 -5.82
N ASN A 42 -17.11 27.50 -5.94
CA ASN A 42 -18.45 27.50 -5.35
C ASN A 42 -18.58 26.51 -4.18
N THR A 43 -17.47 25.96 -3.68
CA THR A 43 -17.52 25.10 -2.49
C THR A 43 -17.93 25.96 -1.28
N PRO A 44 -18.95 25.57 -0.51
CA PRO A 44 -19.34 26.30 0.69
C PRO A 44 -18.15 26.52 1.63
N ASN A 45 -18.11 27.70 2.28
CA ASN A 45 -17.05 28.06 3.22
C ASN A 45 -17.65 28.67 4.51
N PRO A 46 -17.65 27.93 5.64
CA PRO A 46 -17.16 26.55 5.78
C PRO A 46 -18.05 25.54 5.05
N TYR A 47 -17.45 24.44 4.59
CA TYR A 47 -18.22 23.28 4.15
C TYR A 47 -18.69 22.51 5.38
N VAL A 48 -20.00 22.34 5.50
CA VAL A 48 -20.64 21.61 6.60
C VAL A 48 -21.69 20.67 6.00
N GLU A 49 -21.60 19.40 6.36
CA GLU A 49 -22.59 18.41 5.95
C GLU A 49 -23.84 18.47 6.82
N ASP A 50 -25.01 18.26 6.21
CA ASP A 50 -26.28 18.14 6.93
C ASP A 50 -26.55 16.67 7.30
N PHE A 51 -26.65 16.42 8.61
CA PHE A 51 -26.97 15.11 9.18
C PHE A 51 -28.36 15.04 9.82
N SER A 52 -29.21 16.07 9.62
CA SER A 52 -30.55 16.15 10.23
C SER A 52 -31.45 14.95 9.90
N GLY A 53 -31.25 14.34 8.73
CA GLY A 53 -31.98 13.14 8.30
C GLY A 53 -31.43 11.81 8.85
N MET A 54 -30.31 11.80 9.59
CA MET A 54 -29.72 10.57 10.12
C MET A 54 -30.34 10.18 11.47
N GLN A 55 -30.72 8.90 11.58
CA GLN A 55 -31.25 8.31 12.83
C GLN A 55 -30.12 7.73 13.69
N ASP A 56 -29.14 8.55 14.06
CA ASP A 56 -27.96 8.11 14.82
C ASP A 56 -27.75 8.87 16.15
N GLY A 57 -28.77 9.58 16.63
CA GLY A 57 -28.69 10.36 17.87
C GLY A 57 -27.68 11.52 17.79
N GLY A 58 -27.36 11.99 16.58
CA GLY A 58 -26.42 13.08 16.34
C GLY A 58 -24.95 12.70 16.51
N GLU A 59 -24.61 11.40 16.51
CA GLU A 59 -23.23 10.92 16.59
C GLU A 59 -22.40 11.46 15.41
N SER A 60 -22.92 11.38 14.19
CA SER A 60 -22.26 11.89 12.98
C SER A 60 -22.03 13.39 13.06
N ALA A 61 -23.04 14.17 13.49
CA ALA A 61 -22.93 15.62 13.62
C ALA A 61 -21.87 16.06 14.64
N ARG A 62 -21.65 15.27 15.71
CA ARG A 62 -20.59 15.54 16.71
C ARG A 62 -19.19 15.14 16.23
N ALA A 63 -19.10 14.11 15.39
CA ALA A 63 -17.83 13.55 14.92
C ALA A 63 -17.31 14.18 13.62
N ALA A 64 -18.21 14.76 12.81
CA ALA A 64 -17.88 15.45 11.58
C ALA A 64 -17.16 16.78 11.86
N LYS A 65 -16.13 17.08 11.07
CA LYS A 65 -15.38 18.34 11.14
C LYS A 65 -15.81 19.28 10.00
N PRO A 66 -15.88 20.60 10.24
CA PRO A 66 -16.00 21.57 9.16
C PRO A 66 -14.89 21.36 8.12
N ASP A 67 -15.20 21.60 6.85
CA ASP A 67 -14.28 21.47 5.71
C ASP A 67 -13.74 20.05 5.48
N HIS A 68 -14.47 19.04 5.95
CA HIS A 68 -14.16 17.63 5.73
C HIS A 68 -15.39 16.89 5.20
N ILE A 69 -15.12 15.89 4.36
CA ILE A 69 -16.03 14.82 4.00
C ILE A 69 -16.01 13.81 5.14
N TYR A 70 -17.17 13.59 5.78
CA TYR A 70 -17.33 12.68 6.89
C TYR A 70 -17.77 11.29 6.42
N MET A 71 -17.16 10.25 6.98
CA MET A 71 -17.46 8.84 6.72
C MET A 71 -17.37 8.06 8.03
N ASP A 72 -18.34 7.20 8.32
CA ASP A 72 -18.52 6.59 9.65
C ASP A 72 -18.52 5.05 9.64
N HIS A 73 -18.09 4.44 8.54
CA HIS A 73 -18.15 3.00 8.34
C HIS A 73 -16.84 2.43 7.81
N MET A 74 -16.43 1.26 8.32
CA MET A 74 -15.21 0.56 7.90
C MET A 74 -15.14 0.31 6.38
N GLY A 75 -16.30 0.11 5.75
CA GLY A 75 -16.42 -0.09 4.31
C GLY A 75 -15.91 1.08 3.46
N PHE A 76 -15.86 2.32 4.00
CA PHE A 76 -15.27 3.44 3.29
C PHE A 76 -13.74 3.33 3.15
N GLY A 77 -13.08 2.65 4.07
CA GLY A 77 -11.66 2.33 3.97
C GLY A 77 -11.42 0.97 3.35
N MET A 78 -11.87 -0.09 4.02
CA MET A 78 -11.60 -1.48 3.62
C MET A 78 -12.37 -1.93 2.38
N GLY A 79 -13.32 -1.11 1.88
CA GLY A 79 -13.93 -1.28 0.57
C GLY A 79 -13.13 -0.65 -0.58
N CYS A 80 -12.04 0.07 -0.29
CA CYS A 80 -11.09 0.51 -1.30
C CYS A 80 -10.21 -0.64 -1.77
N CYS A 81 -9.73 -0.55 -3.01
CA CYS A 81 -8.85 -1.53 -3.63
C CYS A 81 -7.39 -1.10 -3.57
N CYS A 82 -6.48 -2.07 -3.76
CA CYS A 82 -5.05 -1.83 -3.79
C CYS A 82 -4.31 -2.86 -4.62
N LEU A 83 -3.09 -2.52 -5.02
CA LEU A 83 -2.13 -3.45 -5.57
C LEU A 83 -1.10 -3.81 -4.50
N GLN A 84 -0.95 -5.08 -4.19
CA GLN A 84 0.04 -5.58 -3.22
C GLN A 84 0.92 -6.61 -3.90
N VAL A 85 2.23 -6.54 -3.63
CA VAL A 85 3.20 -7.46 -4.22
C VAL A 85 3.93 -8.18 -3.09
N THR A 86 3.87 -9.51 -3.08
CA THR A 86 4.58 -10.35 -2.12
C THR A 86 5.75 -11.04 -2.79
N PHE A 87 6.91 -11.01 -2.15
CA PHE A 87 8.13 -11.65 -2.61
C PHE A 87 8.59 -12.68 -1.59
N GLN A 88 9.10 -13.82 -2.05
CA GLN A 88 9.80 -14.79 -1.22
C GLN A 88 11.30 -14.52 -1.30
N ALA A 89 11.92 -14.31 -0.15
CA ALA A 89 13.36 -14.14 -0.03
C ALA A 89 14.05 -15.51 0.09
N VAL A 90 15.37 -15.55 -0.11
CA VAL A 90 16.15 -16.80 0.02
C VAL A 90 16.27 -17.29 1.46
N ASN A 91 16.23 -16.38 2.44
CA ASN A 91 16.28 -16.67 3.86
C ASN A 91 15.69 -15.52 4.70
N VAL A 92 15.69 -15.67 6.03
CA VAL A 92 15.16 -14.67 6.97
C VAL A 92 15.92 -13.35 6.92
N ASP A 93 17.23 -13.37 6.69
CA ASP A 93 18.07 -12.18 6.70
C ASP A 93 17.82 -11.31 5.47
N GLU A 94 17.73 -11.93 4.27
CA GLU A 94 17.33 -11.22 3.06
C GLU A 94 15.90 -10.68 3.17
N ALA A 95 14.97 -11.43 3.78
CA ALA A 95 13.61 -10.95 4.00
C ALA A 95 13.59 -9.71 4.90
N ARG A 96 14.33 -9.72 6.02
CA ARG A 96 14.44 -8.57 6.93
C ARG A 96 15.11 -7.37 6.24
N TRP A 97 16.17 -7.62 5.47
CA TRP A 97 16.84 -6.58 4.68
C TRP A 97 15.89 -5.92 3.68
N LEU A 98 15.18 -6.71 2.87
CA LEU A 98 14.21 -6.19 1.90
C LEU A 98 13.05 -5.45 2.57
N TYR A 99 12.53 -5.95 3.69
CA TYR A 99 11.49 -5.27 4.46
C TYR A 99 11.93 -3.85 4.85
N ASP A 100 13.16 -3.73 5.35
CA ASP A 100 13.71 -2.44 5.76
C ASP A 100 14.00 -1.53 4.56
N GLN A 101 14.67 -2.04 3.52
CA GLN A 101 15.06 -1.21 2.36
C GLN A 101 13.88 -0.75 1.52
N LEU A 102 12.79 -1.51 1.46
CA LEU A 102 11.58 -1.13 0.73
C LEU A 102 10.68 -0.18 1.53
N THR A 103 10.83 -0.09 2.85
CA THR A 103 9.99 0.78 3.69
C THR A 103 10.07 2.26 3.26
N PRO A 104 11.26 2.87 3.02
CA PRO A 104 11.39 4.23 2.48
C PRO A 104 10.81 4.44 1.07
N ILE A 105 10.65 3.35 0.29
CA ILE A 105 10.12 3.37 -1.07
C ILE A 105 8.58 3.44 -1.07
N THR A 106 7.93 3.00 0.02
CA THR A 106 6.47 2.97 0.13
C THR A 106 5.77 4.32 -0.10
N PRO A 107 6.17 5.46 0.48
CA PRO A 107 5.52 6.75 0.21
C PRO A 107 5.73 7.22 -1.23
N VAL A 108 6.87 6.90 -1.85
CA VAL A 108 7.16 7.27 -3.24
C VAL A 108 6.15 6.62 -4.18
N LEU A 109 5.92 5.32 -4.01
CA LEU A 109 4.93 4.60 -4.83
C LEU A 109 3.48 4.92 -4.45
N LEU A 110 3.19 5.30 -3.20
CA LEU A 110 1.86 5.82 -2.85
C LEU A 110 1.54 7.09 -3.65
N ALA A 111 2.46 8.07 -3.67
CA ALA A 111 2.30 9.29 -4.45
C ALA A 111 2.25 9.02 -5.95
N LEU A 112 3.14 8.15 -6.46
CA LEU A 112 3.22 7.81 -7.88
C LEU A 112 1.98 7.09 -8.40
N SER A 113 1.30 6.31 -7.56
CA SER A 113 0.13 5.48 -7.94
C SER A 113 -1.22 6.12 -7.60
N ALA A 114 -1.24 7.28 -6.96
CA ALA A 114 -2.43 8.02 -6.54
C ALA A 114 -3.67 7.84 -7.47
N ALA A 115 -4.76 7.28 -6.91
CA ALA A 115 -5.95 6.89 -7.67
C ALA A 115 -7.28 7.17 -6.96
N THR A 116 -7.28 7.78 -5.77
CA THR A 116 -8.50 7.89 -4.95
C THR A 116 -8.82 9.35 -4.55
N PRO A 117 -9.32 10.20 -5.49
CA PRO A 117 -9.61 11.60 -5.21
C PRO A 117 -11.05 11.90 -4.76
N ILE A 118 -11.98 10.95 -4.90
CA ILE A 118 -13.43 11.17 -4.69
C ILE A 118 -13.95 10.25 -3.58
N PHE A 119 -14.66 10.83 -2.61
CA PHE A 119 -15.33 10.10 -1.53
C PHE A 119 -16.75 10.63 -1.33
N ARG A 120 -17.74 9.75 -1.16
CA ARG A 120 -19.16 10.12 -0.96
C ARG A 120 -19.63 11.25 -1.90
N SER A 121 -19.38 11.11 -3.20
CA SER A 121 -19.77 12.11 -4.21
C SER A 121 -19.16 13.50 -3.97
N ARG A 122 -17.97 13.58 -3.36
CA ARG A 122 -17.22 14.80 -3.15
C ARG A 122 -15.79 14.65 -3.61
N LEU A 123 -15.27 15.68 -4.28
CA LEU A 123 -13.83 15.81 -4.49
C LEU A 123 -13.17 16.08 -3.13
N SER A 124 -12.19 15.27 -2.77
CA SER A 124 -11.39 15.46 -1.56
C SER A 124 -10.11 16.25 -1.86
N ASP A 125 -9.41 16.72 -0.84
CA ASP A 125 -8.08 17.32 -0.96
C ASP A 125 -6.94 16.30 -0.73
N ARG A 126 -7.24 15.03 -1.01
CA ARG A 126 -6.33 13.88 -0.93
C ARG A 126 -6.45 13.07 -2.21
N ASP A 127 -5.38 12.39 -2.60
CA ASP A 127 -5.35 11.58 -3.83
C ASP A 127 -5.12 10.09 -3.58
N SER A 128 -5.07 9.67 -2.31
CA SER A 128 -4.83 8.27 -1.94
C SER A 128 -5.73 7.80 -0.82
N ARG A 129 -5.95 6.48 -0.75
CA ARG A 129 -6.84 5.84 0.23
C ARG A 129 -6.26 5.72 1.64
N TRP A 130 -4.94 5.89 1.82
CA TRP A 130 -4.22 5.39 3.01
C TRP A 130 -4.77 5.91 4.34
N ASP A 131 -4.91 7.22 4.51
CA ASP A 131 -5.47 7.82 5.73
C ASP A 131 -6.95 7.46 5.94
N ILE A 132 -7.70 7.19 4.88
CA ILE A 132 -9.11 6.77 4.95
C ILE A 132 -9.20 5.38 5.57
N ILE A 133 -8.32 4.46 5.17
CA ILE A 133 -8.27 3.12 5.75
C ILE A 133 -7.69 3.17 7.17
N SER A 134 -6.64 3.96 7.41
CA SER A 134 -6.04 4.14 8.74
C SER A 134 -7.06 4.69 9.76
N ALA A 135 -7.92 5.63 9.35
CA ALA A 135 -8.94 6.22 10.21
C ALA A 135 -10.07 5.24 10.60
N ALA A 136 -10.26 4.14 9.86
CA ALA A 136 -11.20 3.07 10.19
C ALA A 136 -10.67 2.13 11.31
N HIS A 137 -10.20 2.71 12.41
CA HIS A 137 -9.46 2.01 13.48
C HIS A 137 -10.31 1.64 14.70
N ASP A 138 -9.74 0.78 15.55
CA ASP A 138 -10.34 0.19 16.75
C ASP A 138 -9.89 0.82 18.08
N ARG A 139 -8.89 1.72 18.05
CA ARG A 139 -8.36 2.40 19.26
C ARG A 139 -9.44 3.10 20.09
N THR A 140 -9.46 2.85 21.39
CA THR A 140 -10.37 3.49 22.36
C THR A 140 -10.02 4.98 22.58
N ALA A 141 -10.81 5.71 23.38
CA ALA A 141 -10.45 7.06 23.80
C ALA A 141 -9.16 7.08 24.65
N GLU A 142 -8.96 6.08 25.51
CA GLU A 142 -7.76 5.92 26.34
C GLU A 142 -6.52 5.70 25.47
N GLU A 143 -6.59 4.78 24.51
CA GLU A 143 -5.48 4.48 23.60
C GLU A 143 -5.15 5.63 22.65
N ARG A 144 -6.10 6.53 22.38
CA ARG A 144 -5.84 7.76 21.62
C ARG A 144 -5.29 8.90 22.49
N GLY A 145 -5.14 8.70 23.80
CA GLY A 145 -4.73 9.75 24.74
C GLY A 145 -5.80 10.83 24.98
N LEU A 146 -7.06 10.58 24.60
CA LEU A 146 -8.19 11.48 24.85
C LEU A 146 -8.77 11.33 26.26
N ALA A 147 -8.46 10.22 26.92
CA ALA A 147 -8.83 9.91 28.30
C ALA A 147 -7.63 9.23 29.01
N PRO A 148 -7.52 9.34 30.35
CA PRO A 148 -6.47 8.64 31.08
C PRO A 148 -6.65 7.12 31.01
N LEU A 149 -5.53 6.39 30.96
CA LEU A 149 -5.52 4.92 30.97
C LEU A 149 -6.15 4.38 32.25
N LYS A 150 -7.18 3.55 32.11
CA LYS A 150 -7.85 2.81 33.19
C LYS A 150 -8.05 1.35 32.83
N ASN A 151 -8.47 1.07 31.60
CA ASN A 151 -8.76 -0.25 31.09
C ASN A 151 -7.71 -0.72 30.07
N ASN A 152 -7.11 0.21 29.33
CA ASN A 152 -6.05 -0.07 28.37
C ASN A 152 -4.65 0.08 29.00
N LYS A 153 -3.67 -0.66 28.47
CA LYS A 153 -2.28 -0.63 28.94
C LYS A 153 -1.43 0.47 28.30
N PHE A 154 -1.74 0.86 27.07
CA PHE A 154 -0.86 1.68 26.23
C PHE A 154 -1.62 2.85 25.62
N VAL A 155 -0.93 3.99 25.47
CA VAL A 155 -1.34 5.05 24.54
C VAL A 155 -0.70 4.75 23.19
N LEU A 156 -1.51 4.60 22.15
CA LEU A 156 -1.11 4.09 20.84
C LEU A 156 -1.15 5.22 19.82
N ASN A 157 0.03 5.70 19.41
CA ASN A 157 0.17 6.82 18.48
C ASN A 157 -0.43 6.54 17.10
N LYS A 158 -0.29 5.31 16.61
CA LYS A 158 -0.76 4.89 15.28
C LYS A 158 -1.93 3.94 15.33
N SER A 159 -2.73 3.95 14.27
CA SER A 159 -3.71 2.89 14.01
C SER A 159 -2.99 1.55 13.81
N ARG A 160 -3.71 0.44 13.94
CA ARG A 160 -3.17 -0.87 13.52
C ARG A 160 -3.08 -0.98 11.98
N TYR A 161 -3.72 -0.08 11.24
CA TYR A 161 -3.48 0.15 9.82
C TYR A 161 -2.69 1.45 9.68
N ASP A 162 -1.38 1.40 9.50
CA ASP A 162 -0.54 2.63 9.44
C ASP A 162 0.87 2.36 8.88
N SER A 163 1.73 3.37 8.78
CA SER A 163 3.13 3.18 8.37
C SER A 163 3.90 2.29 9.36
N THR A 164 4.88 1.54 8.85
CA THR A 164 5.84 0.71 9.60
C THR A 164 6.36 1.46 10.83
N ASP A 165 6.34 0.78 11.98
CA ASP A 165 6.74 1.36 13.27
C ASP A 165 8.23 1.17 13.59
N CYS A 166 8.86 0.14 13.03
CA CYS A 166 10.29 -0.10 13.21
C CYS A 166 10.87 -0.95 12.08
N TYR A 167 12.15 -0.74 11.83
CA TYR A 167 13.02 -1.64 11.11
C TYR A 167 13.39 -2.86 11.94
N ILE A 168 13.57 -3.98 11.24
CA ILE A 168 13.75 -5.28 11.86
C ILE A 168 15.10 -5.90 11.56
N PHE A 169 15.92 -5.36 10.65
CA PHE A 169 17.29 -5.86 10.45
C PHE A 169 18.25 -5.19 11.45
N PRO A 170 19.19 -5.92 12.09
CA PRO A 170 20.04 -5.36 13.14
C PRO A 170 20.81 -4.11 12.73
N CYS A 171 21.27 -4.05 11.48
CA CYS A 171 22.05 -2.92 10.99
C CYS A 171 21.20 -1.66 10.76
N SER A 172 19.87 -1.81 10.66
CA SER A 172 18.93 -0.70 10.46
C SER A 172 18.48 -0.06 11.78
N ALA A 173 18.87 -0.63 12.93
CA ALA A 173 18.42 -0.21 14.25
C ALA A 173 18.62 1.28 14.56
N GLY A 174 19.71 1.87 14.06
CA GLY A 174 20.01 3.30 14.24
C GLY A 174 19.01 4.25 13.59
N TYR A 175 18.13 3.76 12.72
CA TYR A 175 17.07 4.53 12.06
C TYR A 175 15.71 4.40 12.76
N ASN A 176 15.59 3.57 13.81
CA ASN A 176 14.41 3.48 14.65
C ASN A 176 14.39 4.63 15.65
N ASP A 177 13.92 5.80 15.22
CA ASP A 177 14.00 7.07 15.94
C ASP A 177 12.68 7.51 16.61
N ILE A 178 11.66 6.65 16.60
CA ILE A 178 10.37 6.89 17.25
C ILE A 178 10.17 5.95 18.44
N PRO A 179 9.45 6.38 19.50
CA PRO A 179 9.05 5.47 20.59
C PRO A 179 8.21 4.31 20.06
N LEU A 180 8.55 3.09 20.48
CA LEU A 180 7.84 1.86 20.12
C LEU A 180 7.25 1.24 21.38
N GLU A 181 5.93 1.20 21.47
CA GLU A 181 5.22 0.50 22.55
C GLU A 181 5.20 -1.01 22.27
N TYR A 182 5.51 -1.85 23.25
CA TYR A 182 5.44 -3.31 23.10
C TYR A 182 5.17 -3.99 24.45
N ASP A 183 4.62 -5.21 24.44
CA ASP A 183 4.44 -5.97 25.68
C ASP A 183 5.77 -6.65 26.08
N GLU A 184 6.33 -6.20 27.21
CA GLU A 184 7.64 -6.65 27.73
C GLU A 184 7.68 -8.16 28.00
N LYS A 185 6.57 -8.77 28.45
CA LYS A 185 6.52 -10.20 28.72
C LYS A 185 6.64 -11.01 27.44
N ILE A 186 5.97 -10.57 26.38
CA ILE A 186 6.04 -11.20 25.05
C ILE A 186 7.44 -11.01 24.47
N TYR A 187 8.01 -9.80 24.59
CA TYR A 187 9.38 -9.53 24.17
C TYR A 187 10.39 -10.48 24.83
N GLU A 188 10.35 -10.62 26.16
CA GLU A 188 11.23 -11.55 26.89
C GLU A 188 11.02 -13.01 26.47
N GLN A 189 9.78 -13.43 26.24
CA GLN A 189 9.46 -14.78 25.79
C GLN A 189 10.10 -15.08 24.44
N LEU A 190 10.04 -14.13 23.49
CA LEU A 190 10.65 -14.26 22.17
C LEU A 190 12.18 -14.31 22.25
N LEU A 191 12.79 -13.49 23.11
CA LEU A 191 14.24 -13.54 23.37
C LEU A 191 14.68 -14.90 23.93
N LYS A 192 13.96 -15.41 24.94
CA LYS A 192 14.21 -16.75 25.52
C LYS A 192 14.03 -17.87 24.49
N GLY A 193 13.15 -17.66 23.50
CA GLY A 193 12.95 -18.52 22.34
C GLY A 193 14.01 -18.41 21.23
N GLY A 194 15.02 -17.54 21.40
CA GLY A 194 16.12 -17.39 20.45
C GLY A 194 15.88 -16.39 19.31
N ILE A 195 14.81 -15.60 19.37
CA ILE A 195 14.57 -14.49 18.42
C ILE A 195 15.37 -13.28 18.89
N ASP A 196 16.10 -12.63 17.98
CA ASP A 196 16.89 -11.45 18.34
C ASP A 196 16.03 -10.23 18.70
N GLU A 197 16.64 -9.24 19.34
CA GLU A 197 15.91 -8.11 19.93
C GLU A 197 15.06 -7.30 18.95
N TYR A 198 15.48 -7.15 17.68
CA TYR A 198 14.80 -6.26 16.74
C TYR A 198 13.54 -6.92 16.20
N LEU A 199 13.66 -8.21 15.83
CA LEU A 199 12.51 -8.98 15.41
C LEU A 199 11.56 -9.26 16.59
N ALA A 200 12.10 -9.50 17.79
CA ALA A 200 11.30 -9.69 19.00
C ALA A 200 10.50 -8.43 19.35
N LYS A 201 11.10 -7.23 19.29
CA LYS A 201 10.39 -5.95 19.49
C LYS A 201 9.28 -5.74 18.47
N HIS A 202 9.54 -6.02 17.19
CA HIS A 202 8.54 -5.92 16.14
C HIS A 202 7.33 -6.82 16.40
N ILE A 203 7.56 -8.09 16.75
CA ILE A 203 6.48 -9.03 17.06
C ILE A 203 5.74 -8.58 18.33
N ALA A 204 6.46 -8.25 19.41
CA ALA A 204 5.85 -7.81 20.66
C ALA A 204 5.03 -6.52 20.51
N HIS A 205 5.42 -5.61 19.61
CA HIS A 205 4.63 -4.44 19.23
C HIS A 205 3.29 -4.83 18.60
N MET A 206 3.27 -5.77 17.65
CA MET A 206 2.01 -6.20 17.03
C MET A 206 1.02 -6.79 18.04
N PHE A 207 1.54 -7.45 19.08
CA PHE A 207 0.76 -8.10 20.13
C PHE A 207 0.23 -7.16 21.21
N ILE A 208 0.50 -5.85 21.13
CA ILE A 208 -0.23 -4.86 21.94
C ILE A 208 -1.67 -4.65 21.45
N ARG A 209 -2.03 -5.24 20.31
CA ARG A 209 -3.36 -5.17 19.71
C ARG A 209 -4.18 -6.40 20.08
N ASP A 210 -5.46 -6.19 20.38
CA ASP A 210 -6.38 -7.30 20.61
C ASP A 210 -6.72 -8.02 19.30
N PRO A 211 -6.99 -9.34 19.36
CA PRO A 211 -7.52 -10.08 18.23
C PRO A 211 -8.93 -9.59 17.89
N LEU A 212 -9.15 -9.17 16.64
CA LEU A 212 -10.45 -8.64 16.22
C LEU A 212 -11.43 -9.73 15.77
N GLN A 213 -10.95 -10.94 15.51
CA GLN A 213 -11.77 -12.05 15.03
C GLN A 213 -11.15 -13.37 15.44
N VAL A 214 -11.89 -14.18 16.18
CA VAL A 214 -11.55 -15.57 16.50
C VAL A 214 -12.81 -16.41 16.32
N TYR A 215 -12.69 -17.57 15.67
CA TYR A 215 -13.80 -18.53 15.57
C TYR A 215 -13.79 -19.45 16.78
N LYS A 216 -14.98 -19.79 17.30
CA LYS A 216 -15.11 -20.61 18.51
C LYS A 216 -14.44 -21.98 18.32
N GLU A 217 -14.56 -22.53 17.12
CA GLU A 217 -14.01 -23.82 16.71
C GLU A 217 -12.49 -23.81 16.58
N ARG A 218 -11.87 -22.62 16.62
CA ARG A 218 -10.44 -22.37 16.40
C ARG A 218 -9.74 -21.84 17.66
N ILE A 219 -10.42 -21.85 18.81
CA ILE A 219 -9.83 -21.40 20.08
C ILE A 219 -8.70 -22.33 20.50
N ASP A 220 -8.92 -23.64 20.49
CA ASP A 220 -7.90 -24.62 20.85
C ASP A 220 -7.22 -25.14 19.57
N GLN A 221 -5.89 -25.03 19.52
CA GLN A 221 -5.09 -25.48 18.37
C GLN A 221 -3.84 -26.20 18.82
N ASP A 222 -3.25 -26.97 17.90
CA ASP A 222 -1.93 -27.56 18.06
C ASP A 222 -0.87 -26.59 17.50
N ASP A 223 -0.21 -25.86 18.40
CA ASP A 223 0.79 -24.82 18.08
C ASP A 223 1.99 -25.38 17.30
N SER A 224 2.22 -26.70 17.34
CA SER A 224 3.28 -27.34 16.54
C SER A 224 2.93 -27.48 15.05
N LYS A 225 1.65 -27.30 14.69
CA LYS A 225 1.12 -27.52 13.34
C LYS A 225 0.36 -26.32 12.77
N SER A 226 -0.01 -25.35 13.60
CA SER A 226 -0.81 -24.20 13.18
C SER A 226 -0.22 -22.89 13.69
N THR A 227 -0.30 -21.86 12.85
CA THR A 227 0.02 -20.47 13.19
C THR A 227 -1.21 -19.57 13.20
N GLU A 228 -2.43 -20.11 13.19
CA GLU A 228 -3.67 -19.32 13.05
C GLU A 228 -3.86 -18.27 14.16
N HIS A 229 -3.46 -18.57 15.40
CA HIS A 229 -3.49 -17.60 16.50
C HIS A 229 -2.53 -16.44 16.25
N PHE A 230 -1.31 -16.73 15.81
CA PHE A 230 -0.35 -15.71 15.39
C PHE A 230 -0.89 -14.89 14.21
N GLU A 231 -1.45 -15.56 13.19
CA GLU A 231 -2.04 -14.92 12.01
C GLU A 231 -3.25 -14.06 12.35
N THR A 232 -3.98 -14.33 13.44
CA THR A 232 -5.08 -13.47 13.89
C THR A 232 -4.58 -12.07 14.25
N ILE A 233 -3.41 -11.96 14.89
CA ILE A 233 -2.76 -10.69 15.21
C ILE A 233 -2.02 -10.13 14.00
N GLN A 234 -1.19 -10.95 13.35
CA GLN A 234 -0.38 -10.53 12.20
C GLN A 234 -1.24 -10.03 11.03
N SER A 235 -2.26 -10.80 10.63
CA SER A 235 -3.11 -10.42 9.50
C SER A 235 -3.97 -9.18 9.77
N SER A 236 -4.14 -8.78 11.04
CA SER A 236 -4.87 -7.60 11.48
C SER A 236 -3.98 -6.43 11.93
N ASN A 237 -2.66 -6.54 11.79
CA ASN A 237 -1.76 -5.40 11.75
C ASN A 237 -1.43 -5.13 10.27
N TRP A 238 -1.91 -4.01 9.76
CA TRP A 238 -1.88 -3.66 8.33
C TRP A 238 -0.91 -2.51 8.09
N MET A 239 0.37 -2.83 8.05
CA MET A 239 1.41 -1.85 7.74
C MET A 239 1.59 -1.65 6.22
N ASN A 240 2.37 -0.64 5.81
CA ASN A 240 2.81 -0.40 4.42
C ASN A 240 3.78 -1.48 3.93
N MET A 241 4.59 -2.05 4.83
CA MET A 241 5.34 -3.28 4.61
C MET A 241 4.84 -4.37 5.55
N ARG A 242 4.83 -5.63 5.12
CA ARG A 242 4.56 -6.76 6.02
C ARG A 242 5.63 -7.82 5.89
N PHE A 243 6.20 -8.23 7.02
CA PHE A 243 7.09 -9.36 7.14
C PHE A 243 6.27 -10.63 7.42
N LYS A 244 6.44 -11.69 6.63
CA LYS A 244 5.57 -12.87 6.65
C LYS A 244 6.40 -14.13 6.95
N PRO A 245 6.31 -14.67 8.16
CA PRO A 245 6.90 -15.96 8.50
C PRO A 245 6.39 -17.10 7.60
N PRO A 246 7.19 -18.16 7.40
CA PRO A 246 6.72 -19.37 6.72
C PRO A 246 5.65 -20.08 7.59
N PRO A 247 4.60 -20.64 7.00
CA PRO A 247 3.64 -21.46 7.73
C PRO A 247 4.22 -22.87 7.98
N PRO A 248 3.85 -23.53 9.09
CA PRO A 248 4.37 -24.86 9.45
C PRO A 248 3.86 -25.98 8.53
N ASP A 249 2.73 -25.78 7.85
CA ASP A 249 2.04 -26.76 7.02
C ASP A 249 2.35 -26.67 5.51
N ALA A 250 3.18 -25.72 5.08
CA ALA A 250 3.57 -25.54 3.68
C ALA A 250 5.08 -25.24 3.53
N SER A 251 5.88 -26.32 3.47
CA SER A 251 7.35 -26.27 3.49
C SER A 251 8.01 -25.54 2.31
N GLU A 252 7.29 -25.37 1.20
CA GLU A 252 7.75 -24.65 0.00
C GLU A 252 7.67 -23.12 0.15
N ILE A 253 6.89 -22.65 1.13
CA ILE A 253 6.71 -21.24 1.41
C ILE A 253 7.79 -20.80 2.40
N GLY A 254 8.70 -19.95 1.92
CA GLY A 254 9.76 -19.35 2.71
C GLY A 254 9.35 -18.05 3.42
N TRP A 255 10.36 -17.34 3.93
CA TRP A 255 10.20 -15.99 4.47
C TRP A 255 9.82 -15.02 3.36
N ARG A 256 8.74 -14.26 3.57
CA ARG A 256 8.21 -13.35 2.56
C ARG A 256 8.12 -11.93 3.08
N VAL A 257 8.16 -10.98 2.15
CA VAL A 257 7.85 -9.58 2.39
C VAL A 257 6.77 -9.12 1.45
N GLU A 258 5.83 -8.33 1.95
CA GLU A 258 4.70 -7.83 1.18
C GLU A 258 4.73 -6.30 1.15
N PHE A 259 4.79 -5.74 -0.05
CA PHE A 259 4.74 -4.31 -0.35
C PHE A 259 3.29 -3.90 -0.62
N ARG A 260 2.72 -3.04 0.23
CA ARG A 260 1.26 -2.82 0.34
C ARG A 260 0.69 -1.44 -0.02
N PRO A 261 1.46 -0.35 -0.18
CA PRO A 261 0.90 0.99 -0.29
C PRO A 261 0.25 1.27 -1.65
N THR A 262 0.68 0.62 -2.73
CA THR A 262 0.32 0.96 -4.11
C THR A 262 -1.20 0.96 -4.32
N GLU A 263 -1.72 2.06 -4.87
CA GLU A 263 -3.11 2.13 -5.31
C GLU A 263 -3.31 1.24 -6.53
N VAL A 264 -4.47 0.59 -6.65
CA VAL A 264 -4.78 -0.19 -7.86
C VAL A 264 -5.01 0.77 -9.03
N GLN A 265 -4.54 0.39 -10.20
CA GLN A 265 -4.66 1.18 -11.42
C GLN A 265 -5.77 0.65 -12.32
N LEU A 266 -6.17 1.45 -13.30
CA LEU A 266 -7.30 1.17 -14.18
C LEU A 266 -7.03 -0.02 -15.11
N THR A 267 -5.82 -0.12 -15.66
CA THR A 267 -5.47 -1.15 -16.65
C THR A 267 -4.47 -2.17 -16.12
N ASP A 268 -4.50 -3.38 -16.68
CA ASP A 268 -3.51 -4.43 -16.37
C ASP A 268 -2.08 -4.00 -16.72
N PHE A 269 -1.91 -3.19 -17.77
CA PHE A 269 -0.60 -2.64 -18.15
C PHE A 269 0.00 -1.79 -17.03
N GLU A 270 -0.79 -0.87 -16.47
CA GLU A 270 -0.32 -0.01 -15.38
C GLU A 270 0.00 -0.83 -14.13
N ASN A 271 -0.89 -1.75 -13.74
CA ASN A 271 -0.67 -2.62 -12.58
C ASN A 271 0.57 -3.51 -12.76
N ALA A 272 0.77 -4.07 -13.95
CA ALA A 272 1.98 -4.84 -14.30
C ALA A 272 3.24 -3.97 -14.24
N ALA A 273 3.18 -2.71 -14.68
CA ALA A 273 4.32 -1.80 -14.60
C ALA A 273 4.78 -1.58 -13.16
N TYR A 274 3.85 -1.30 -12.23
CA TYR A 274 4.16 -1.15 -10.81
C TYR A 274 4.68 -2.46 -10.19
N CYS A 275 4.05 -3.61 -10.50
CA CYS A 275 4.53 -4.92 -10.05
C CYS A 275 5.98 -5.18 -10.49
N CYS A 276 6.25 -5.07 -11.79
CA CYS A 276 7.58 -5.28 -12.36
C CYS A 276 8.60 -4.31 -11.76
N PHE A 277 8.23 -3.05 -11.53
CA PHE A 277 9.11 -2.08 -10.90
C PHE A 277 9.54 -2.51 -9.50
N VAL A 278 8.61 -2.91 -8.63
CA VAL A 278 8.97 -3.33 -7.27
C VAL A 278 9.80 -4.62 -7.30
N VAL A 279 9.45 -5.60 -8.15
CA VAL A 279 10.26 -6.83 -8.34
C VAL A 279 11.69 -6.50 -8.76
N LEU A 280 11.86 -5.66 -9.78
CA LEU A 280 13.19 -5.30 -10.28
C LEU A 280 13.98 -4.48 -9.27
N LEU A 281 13.31 -3.62 -8.51
CA LEU A 281 13.95 -2.86 -7.44
C LEU A 281 14.48 -3.76 -6.33
N THR A 282 13.80 -4.86 -5.97
CA THR A 282 14.36 -5.80 -4.98
C THR A 282 15.65 -6.45 -5.49
N ARG A 283 15.72 -6.78 -6.78
CA ARG A 283 16.93 -7.30 -7.43
C ARG A 283 18.07 -6.29 -7.42
N VAL A 284 17.78 -5.03 -7.75
CA VAL A 284 18.77 -3.93 -7.67
C VAL A 284 19.30 -3.77 -6.24
N ILE A 285 18.43 -3.74 -5.23
CA ILE A 285 18.81 -3.61 -3.81
C ILE A 285 19.79 -4.72 -3.40
N ILE A 286 19.48 -5.96 -3.78
CA ILE A 286 20.30 -7.12 -3.44
C ILE A 286 21.62 -7.10 -4.22
N SER A 287 21.56 -6.97 -5.54
CA SER A 287 22.73 -7.08 -6.42
C SER A 287 23.76 -5.97 -6.22
N TYR A 288 23.31 -4.77 -5.86
CA TYR A 288 24.20 -3.62 -5.64
C TYR A 288 24.40 -3.29 -4.16
N HIS A 289 23.83 -4.09 -3.25
CA HIS A 289 23.89 -3.88 -1.80
C HIS A 289 23.49 -2.45 -1.38
N LEU A 290 22.49 -1.88 -2.06
CA LEU A 290 22.04 -0.52 -1.81
C LEU A 290 21.28 -0.42 -0.50
N THR A 291 21.43 0.73 0.17
CA THR A 291 20.63 1.09 1.34
C THR A 291 19.87 2.39 1.14
N PHE A 292 18.54 2.32 1.28
CA PHE A 292 17.61 3.43 1.20
C PHE A 292 17.09 3.89 2.56
N LEU A 293 17.61 3.32 3.66
CA LEU A 293 17.15 3.59 5.03
C LEU A 293 17.06 5.09 5.33
N LEU A 294 15.94 5.45 5.95
CA LEU A 294 15.65 6.78 6.47
C LEU A 294 15.18 6.62 7.92
N PRO A 295 15.35 7.62 8.80
CA PRO A 295 14.70 7.58 10.10
C PRO A 295 13.18 7.30 9.95
N ILE A 296 12.61 6.42 10.77
CA ILE A 296 11.20 6.02 10.68
C ILE A 296 10.25 7.23 10.80
N SER A 297 10.63 8.25 11.57
CA SER A 297 9.90 9.52 11.65
C SER A 297 9.75 10.18 10.26
N MET A 298 10.82 10.18 9.45
CA MET A 298 10.82 10.73 8.09
C MET A 298 10.00 9.87 7.12
N VAL A 299 10.03 8.54 7.27
CA VAL A 299 9.15 7.66 6.47
C VAL A 299 7.68 7.93 6.78
N THR A 300 7.35 8.12 8.06
CA THR A 300 5.98 8.45 8.50
C THR A 300 5.53 9.81 7.96
N GLU A 301 6.39 10.83 8.01
CA GLU A 301 6.11 12.13 7.41
C GLU A 301 5.95 12.05 5.89
N ASN A 302 6.80 11.27 5.21
CA ASN A 302 6.67 11.03 3.78
C ASN A 302 5.34 10.36 3.43
N MET A 303 4.88 9.39 4.25
CA MET A 303 3.57 8.78 4.07
C MET A 303 2.44 9.80 4.19
N ASN A 304 2.56 10.83 5.04
CA ASN A 304 1.57 11.92 5.11
C ASN A 304 1.60 12.81 3.85
N ARG A 305 2.81 13.19 3.42
CA ARG A 305 3.01 14.03 2.23
C ARG A 305 2.51 13.35 0.96
N ALA A 306 2.79 12.06 0.80
CA ALA A 306 2.49 11.28 -0.39
C ALA A 306 0.99 11.22 -0.76
N GLN A 307 0.09 11.43 0.19
CA GLN A 307 -1.35 11.34 -0.02
C GLN A 307 -2.01 12.69 -0.32
N LYS A 308 -1.27 13.80 -0.15
CA LYS A 308 -1.79 15.14 -0.44
C LYS A 308 -2.18 15.22 -1.91
N ARG A 309 -3.16 16.07 -2.20
CA ARG A 309 -3.54 16.37 -3.58
C ARG A 309 -2.30 16.76 -4.40
N ASN A 310 -2.14 16.16 -5.57
CA ASN A 310 -1.06 16.39 -6.51
C ASN A 310 0.35 16.17 -5.91
N ALA A 311 0.48 15.30 -4.91
CA ALA A 311 1.75 15.09 -4.20
C ALA A 311 2.91 14.69 -5.11
N ILE A 312 2.62 13.95 -6.17
CA ILE A 312 3.60 13.55 -7.18
C ILE A 312 4.35 14.73 -7.82
N LEU A 313 3.69 15.87 -8.02
CA LEU A 313 4.27 17.06 -8.65
C LEU A 313 4.66 18.14 -7.63
N GLU A 314 3.91 18.26 -6.52
CA GLU A 314 4.02 19.40 -5.61
C GLU A 314 4.78 19.10 -4.31
N GLN A 315 4.82 17.84 -3.87
CA GLN A 315 5.47 17.49 -2.61
C GLN A 315 6.92 17.06 -2.85
N LYS A 316 7.75 17.35 -1.84
CA LYS A 316 9.08 16.75 -1.72
C LYS A 316 9.07 15.76 -0.57
N LEU A 317 9.68 14.61 -0.80
CA LEU A 317 9.84 13.53 0.17
C LEU A 317 11.28 13.51 0.65
N TYR A 318 11.49 13.20 1.92
CA TYR A 318 12.81 12.88 2.44
C TYR A 318 13.36 11.66 1.71
N PHE A 319 14.57 11.76 1.19
CA PHE A 319 15.24 10.68 0.49
C PHE A 319 16.76 10.81 0.63
N ARG A 320 17.49 9.70 0.40
CA ARG A 320 18.95 9.74 0.49
C ARG A 320 19.53 10.55 -0.67
N LYS A 321 20.50 11.41 -0.36
CA LYS A 321 21.17 12.31 -1.30
C LYS A 321 21.91 11.53 -2.39
N GLY A 322 22.58 10.45 -2.03
CA GLY A 322 23.36 9.61 -2.94
C GLY A 322 23.21 8.13 -2.66
N LEU A 323 23.85 7.30 -3.50
CA LEU A 323 23.91 5.87 -3.27
C LEU A 323 24.77 5.58 -2.03
N ALA A 324 24.25 4.75 -1.15
CA ALA A 324 24.98 4.21 -0.02
C ALA A 324 24.90 2.68 -0.07
N THR A 325 25.97 2.03 0.36
CA THR A 325 26.05 0.58 0.55
C THR A 325 26.34 0.31 2.03
N CYS A 326 25.80 -0.78 2.60
CA CYS A 326 26.25 -1.19 3.94
C CYS A 326 27.34 -2.26 3.81
N MET A 327 28.49 -2.03 4.45
CA MET A 327 29.70 -2.88 4.34
C MET A 327 29.65 -4.14 5.21
N THR A 328 28.62 -4.31 6.04
CA THR A 328 28.52 -5.47 6.91
C THR A 328 27.98 -6.66 6.14
N HIS A 329 28.89 -7.57 5.79
CA HIS A 329 28.61 -8.89 5.26
C HIS A 329 27.52 -9.62 6.08
N GLN A 330 26.72 -10.42 5.38
CA GLN A 330 25.76 -11.38 5.94
C GLN A 330 26.40 -12.41 6.90
N ASP A 331 27.73 -12.49 6.97
CA ASP A 331 28.48 -13.52 7.71
C ASP A 331 29.05 -13.09 9.07
N THR A 332 28.92 -11.84 9.50
CA THR A 332 29.47 -11.42 10.80
C THR A 332 28.38 -11.03 11.79
N LYS A 333 28.20 -11.85 12.83
CA LYS A 333 27.47 -11.55 14.09
C LYS A 333 28.01 -10.32 14.86
N LYS A 334 28.80 -9.45 14.23
CA LYS A 334 29.21 -8.17 14.80
C LYS A 334 28.11 -7.17 14.50
N THR A 335 27.63 -6.48 15.54
CA THR A 335 26.75 -5.31 15.45
C THR A 335 27.23 -4.40 14.34
N ALA A 336 26.54 -4.43 13.22
CA ALA A 336 26.83 -3.56 12.11
C ALA A 336 26.54 -2.13 12.52
N GLU A 337 27.59 -1.33 12.63
CA GLU A 337 27.44 0.12 12.67
C GLU A 337 27.08 0.61 11.26
N CYS A 338 25.87 0.34 10.73
CA CYS A 338 25.32 1.24 9.70
C CYS A 338 24.91 2.54 10.44
N LYS A 339 25.88 3.29 10.97
CA LYS A 339 25.63 4.66 11.42
C LYS A 339 25.27 5.46 10.17
N ALA A 340 24.08 6.04 10.14
CA ALA A 340 23.74 7.02 9.13
C ALA A 340 24.80 8.13 9.18
N PRO A 341 25.55 8.41 8.10
CA PRO A 341 26.42 9.57 8.09
C PRO A 341 25.54 10.81 8.27
N PRO A 342 25.79 11.67 9.27
CA PRO A 342 25.03 12.91 9.44
C PRO A 342 25.16 13.77 8.18
N GLY A 343 24.03 14.08 7.52
CA GLY A 343 24.00 14.95 6.33
C GLY A 343 23.62 14.30 4.99
N GLU A 344 23.17 13.03 4.98
CA GLU A 344 22.83 12.30 3.75
C GLU A 344 21.34 12.28 3.33
N VAL A 345 20.43 12.91 4.08
CA VAL A 345 19.00 12.96 3.71
C VAL A 345 18.66 14.36 3.20
N VAL A 346 18.03 14.41 2.03
CA VAL A 346 17.57 15.63 1.37
C VAL A 346 16.11 15.50 0.97
N GLU A 347 15.46 16.61 0.66
CA GLU A 347 14.12 16.60 0.09
C GLU A 347 14.18 16.51 -1.43
N MET A 348 13.51 15.52 -2.00
CA MET A 348 13.41 15.28 -3.45
C MET A 348 11.96 15.14 -3.88
N THR A 349 11.64 15.67 -5.06
CA THR A 349 10.37 15.38 -5.76
C THR A 349 10.33 13.90 -6.16
N VAL A 350 9.13 13.37 -6.43
CA VAL A 350 8.98 12.00 -6.96
C VAL A 350 9.71 11.86 -8.30
N ALA A 351 9.69 12.90 -9.15
CA ALA A 351 10.47 12.94 -10.39
C ALA A 351 11.97 12.75 -10.15
N GLU A 352 12.56 13.47 -9.20
CA GLU A 352 13.98 13.36 -8.85
C GLU A 352 14.34 11.98 -8.29
N ILE A 353 13.48 11.38 -7.46
CA ILE A 353 13.71 10.03 -6.93
C ILE A 353 13.63 8.97 -8.04
N MET A 354 12.67 9.09 -8.97
CA MET A 354 12.46 8.09 -10.01
C MET A 354 13.42 8.23 -11.18
N ASN A 355 13.64 9.46 -11.65
CA ASN A 355 14.40 9.79 -12.85
C ASN A 355 15.84 10.26 -12.57
N GLY A 356 16.13 10.64 -11.32
CA GLY A 356 17.42 11.14 -10.89
C GLY A 356 17.44 12.64 -10.67
N LYS A 357 18.41 13.08 -9.88
CA LYS A 357 18.75 14.47 -9.58
C LYS A 357 20.25 14.64 -9.84
N THR A 358 20.58 15.54 -10.77
CA THR A 358 21.95 15.79 -11.23
C THR A 358 22.92 15.96 -10.05
N ASP A 359 24.05 15.26 -10.10
CA ASP A 359 25.13 15.26 -9.09
C ASP A 359 24.74 14.83 -7.66
N GLU A 360 23.51 14.34 -7.45
CA GLU A 360 23.05 13.83 -6.16
C GLU A 360 22.66 12.35 -6.28
N PHE A 361 21.56 12.04 -6.97
CA PHE A 361 20.98 10.70 -7.01
C PHE A 361 20.72 10.24 -8.45
N PRO A 362 21.14 9.02 -8.85
CA PRO A 362 21.00 8.57 -10.24
C PRO A 362 19.56 8.30 -10.69
N GLY A 363 18.63 8.08 -9.76
CA GLY A 363 17.24 7.73 -10.04
C GLY A 363 16.99 6.22 -10.00
N LEU A 364 15.87 5.81 -9.40
CA LEU A 364 15.51 4.39 -9.26
C LEU A 364 15.34 3.69 -10.62
N VAL A 365 14.78 4.37 -11.62
CA VAL A 365 14.61 3.79 -12.95
C VAL A 365 15.96 3.60 -13.64
N THR A 366 16.90 4.54 -13.46
CA THR A 366 18.26 4.44 -13.99
C THR A 366 18.98 3.22 -13.41
N LEU A 367 18.89 3.01 -12.09
CA LEU A 367 19.48 1.85 -11.42
C LEU A 367 18.90 0.52 -11.93
N ILE A 368 17.58 0.46 -12.16
CA ILE A 368 16.95 -0.73 -12.74
C ILE A 368 17.43 -0.97 -14.17
N ARG A 369 17.59 0.09 -14.98
CA ARG A 369 18.12 -0.05 -16.34
C ARG A 369 19.54 -0.61 -16.34
N GLN A 370 20.41 -0.11 -15.46
CA GLN A 370 21.78 -0.60 -15.29
C GLN A 370 21.82 -2.07 -14.87
N TYR A 371 20.95 -2.47 -13.94
CA TYR A 371 20.82 -3.88 -13.54
C TYR A 371 20.44 -4.77 -14.72
N LEU A 372 19.46 -4.33 -15.51
CA LEU A 372 19.01 -5.05 -16.70
C LEU A 372 20.05 -5.10 -17.83
N ASP A 373 20.98 -4.14 -17.91
CA ASP A 373 22.09 -4.19 -18.87
C ASP A 373 23.14 -5.25 -18.48
N SER A 374 23.26 -5.55 -17.19
CA SER A 374 24.13 -6.62 -16.67
C SER A 374 23.45 -7.99 -16.61
N ALA A 375 22.11 -8.04 -16.76
CA ALA A 375 21.33 -9.26 -16.71
C ALA A 375 21.15 -9.85 -18.11
N ASP A 376 21.20 -11.18 -18.21
CA ASP A 376 20.92 -11.89 -19.46
C ASP A 376 19.40 -11.91 -19.71
N VAL A 377 18.89 -10.85 -20.33
CA VAL A 377 17.46 -10.64 -20.63
C VAL A 377 17.27 -10.59 -22.14
N ASP A 378 16.34 -11.39 -22.66
CA ASP A 378 16.03 -11.39 -24.08
C ASP A 378 15.48 -10.02 -24.54
N VAL A 379 15.71 -9.70 -25.82
CA VAL A 379 15.35 -8.40 -26.41
C VAL A 379 13.86 -8.09 -26.24
N ASP A 380 13.01 -9.11 -26.38
CA ASP A 380 11.57 -8.92 -26.34
C ASP A 380 11.07 -8.56 -24.93
N THR A 381 11.62 -9.22 -23.90
CA THR A 381 11.38 -8.91 -22.50
C THR A 381 11.96 -7.54 -22.13
N ARG A 382 13.18 -7.22 -22.60
CA ARG A 382 13.82 -5.92 -22.40
C ARG A 382 12.98 -4.77 -22.95
N CYS A 383 12.41 -4.93 -24.14
CA CYS A 383 11.50 -3.95 -24.73
C CYS A 383 10.22 -3.77 -23.90
N THR A 384 9.60 -4.85 -23.42
CA THR A 384 8.41 -4.78 -22.57
C THR A 384 8.71 -4.05 -21.26
N ILE A 385 9.78 -4.43 -20.56
CA ILE A 385 10.18 -3.77 -19.31
C ILE A 385 10.50 -2.29 -19.55
N SER A 386 11.16 -1.96 -20.67
CA SER A 386 11.46 -0.57 -21.00
C SER A 386 10.20 0.28 -21.19
N GLN A 387 9.11 -0.29 -21.72
CA GLN A 387 7.82 0.41 -21.80
C GLN A 387 7.23 0.68 -20.41
N TYR A 388 7.27 -0.30 -19.49
CA TYR A 388 6.84 -0.11 -18.11
C TYR A 388 7.66 0.97 -17.38
N LEU A 389 8.99 0.93 -17.53
CA LEU A 389 9.87 1.92 -16.93
C LEU A 389 9.61 3.31 -17.52
N ASN A 390 9.49 3.44 -18.84
CA ASN A 390 9.15 4.72 -19.48
C ASN A 390 7.81 5.28 -18.96
N PHE A 391 6.79 4.44 -18.84
CA PHE A 391 5.50 4.84 -18.27
C PHE A 391 5.65 5.41 -16.85
N ILE A 392 6.40 4.73 -15.98
CA ILE A 392 6.70 5.18 -14.62
C ILE A 392 7.45 6.52 -14.63
N GLN A 393 8.47 6.68 -15.48
CA GLN A 393 9.25 7.92 -15.58
C GLN A 393 8.39 9.11 -15.99
N LYS A 394 7.53 8.91 -17.00
CA LYS A 394 6.61 9.92 -17.53
C LYS A 394 5.55 10.32 -16.50
N ARG A 395 5.06 9.36 -15.72
CA ARG A 395 4.13 9.66 -14.64
C ARG A 395 4.82 10.46 -13.54
N ALA A 396 6.02 10.04 -13.14
CA ALA A 396 6.81 10.73 -12.13
C ALA A 396 7.15 12.18 -12.53
N SER A 397 7.39 12.45 -13.81
CA SER A 397 7.66 13.81 -14.32
C SER A 397 6.41 14.67 -14.57
N GLY A 398 5.21 14.08 -14.53
CA GLY A 398 3.96 14.75 -14.88
C GLY A 398 3.68 14.86 -16.37
N GLU A 399 4.45 14.19 -17.24
CA GLU A 399 4.15 14.10 -18.68
C GLU A 399 2.83 13.33 -18.91
N ILE A 400 2.54 12.36 -18.05
CA ILE A 400 1.24 11.69 -17.95
C ILE A 400 0.70 11.81 -16.53
N LEU A 401 -0.62 11.80 -16.41
CA LEU A 401 -1.35 11.97 -15.17
C LEU A 401 -1.35 10.70 -14.33
N THR A 402 -1.46 10.88 -13.01
CA THR A 402 -1.98 9.83 -12.13
C THR A 402 -3.46 9.63 -12.39
N LEU A 403 -4.01 8.46 -12.00
CA LEU A 403 -5.44 8.21 -12.14
C LEU A 403 -6.25 9.22 -11.31
N ALA A 404 -5.77 9.62 -10.13
CA ALA A 404 -6.42 10.65 -9.32
C ALA A 404 -6.49 12.00 -10.04
N SER A 405 -5.37 12.48 -10.61
CA SER A 405 -5.36 13.74 -11.36
C SER A 405 -6.24 13.69 -12.61
N TRP A 406 -6.26 12.55 -13.31
CA TRP A 406 -7.14 12.34 -14.46
C TRP A 406 -8.62 12.36 -14.08
N MET A 407 -9.01 11.70 -12.98
CA MET A 407 -10.39 11.73 -12.48
C MET A 407 -10.82 13.14 -12.09
N ARG A 408 -9.92 13.93 -11.47
CA ARG A 408 -10.19 15.35 -11.16
C ARG A 408 -10.40 16.16 -12.43
N GLU A 409 -9.51 16.02 -13.41
CA GLU A 409 -9.64 16.71 -14.70
C GLU A 409 -10.94 16.34 -15.41
N PHE A 410 -11.34 15.06 -15.36
CA PHE A 410 -12.60 14.59 -15.92
C PHE A 410 -13.80 15.30 -15.26
N VAL A 411 -13.86 15.31 -13.92
CA VAL A 411 -14.95 15.96 -13.17
C VAL A 411 -14.97 17.46 -13.45
N GLN A 412 -13.82 18.13 -13.40
CA GLN A 412 -13.72 19.59 -13.59
C GLN A 412 -14.20 20.06 -14.96
N ASN A 413 -14.03 19.23 -16.00
CA ASN A 413 -14.46 19.53 -17.37
C ASN A 413 -15.86 19.00 -17.70
N HIS A 414 -16.54 18.34 -16.76
CA HIS A 414 -17.87 17.80 -16.99
C HIS A 414 -18.93 18.91 -17.00
N ALA A 415 -19.85 18.89 -17.96
CA ALA A 415 -20.85 19.96 -18.14
C ALA A 415 -21.79 20.13 -16.93
N ASP A 416 -22.06 19.05 -16.19
CA ASP A 416 -22.89 19.07 -14.97
C ASP A 416 -22.12 19.49 -13.70
N TYR A 417 -20.80 19.66 -13.77
CA TYR A 417 -20.00 20.03 -12.61
C TYR A 417 -20.13 21.53 -12.30
N LYS A 418 -20.52 21.86 -11.07
CA LYS A 418 -20.89 23.22 -10.65
C LYS A 418 -19.77 23.96 -9.93
N HIS A 419 -18.55 23.43 -9.97
CA HIS A 419 -17.40 23.97 -9.23
C HIS A 419 -17.64 24.08 -7.72
N ASP A 420 -18.46 23.20 -7.15
CA ASP A 420 -18.87 23.16 -5.73
C ASP A 420 -18.33 21.91 -5.01
N SER A 421 -17.39 21.19 -5.65
CA SER A 421 -16.83 19.92 -5.20
C SER A 421 -17.83 18.76 -5.10
N PHE A 422 -19.07 18.94 -5.58
CA PHE A 422 -20.08 17.88 -5.68
C PHE A 422 -19.91 17.09 -6.97
N VAL A 423 -19.90 15.76 -6.86
CA VAL A 423 -19.83 14.83 -8.01
C VAL A 423 -21.16 14.11 -8.13
N SER A 424 -22.02 14.57 -9.05
CA SER A 424 -23.37 14.02 -9.24
C SER A 424 -23.36 12.59 -9.78
N ASP A 425 -24.47 11.88 -9.63
CA ASP A 425 -24.63 10.51 -10.15
C ASP A 425 -24.37 10.44 -11.67
N LEU A 426 -24.73 11.49 -12.41
CA LEU A 426 -24.44 11.59 -13.84
C LEU A 426 -22.93 11.65 -14.09
N ILE A 427 -22.20 12.52 -13.38
CA ILE A 427 -20.73 12.62 -13.49
C ILE A 427 -20.08 11.28 -13.12
N VAL A 428 -20.55 10.63 -12.06
CA VAL A 428 -20.05 9.32 -11.63
C VAL A 428 -20.29 8.27 -12.71
N TYR A 429 -21.50 8.22 -13.28
CA TYR A 429 -21.84 7.28 -14.36
C TYR A 429 -20.93 7.48 -15.58
N ASP A 430 -20.79 8.71 -16.06
CA ASP A 430 -19.98 9.01 -17.24
C ASP A 430 -18.49 8.75 -16.99
N LEU A 431 -18.00 9.03 -15.78
CA LEU A 431 -16.64 8.71 -15.36
C LEU A 431 -16.39 7.20 -15.39
N LEU A 432 -17.26 6.40 -14.78
CA LEU A 432 -17.11 4.94 -14.73
C LEU A 432 -17.23 4.31 -16.12
N LYS A 433 -18.13 4.82 -16.97
CA LYS A 433 -18.26 4.39 -18.37
C LYS A 433 -16.96 4.66 -19.14
N MET A 434 -16.39 5.86 -18.99
CA MET A 434 -15.11 6.21 -19.61
C MET A 434 -13.97 5.30 -19.11
N MET A 435 -13.93 5.02 -17.81
CA MET A 435 -12.95 4.13 -17.22
C MET A 435 -13.08 2.71 -17.76
N ASP A 436 -14.29 2.18 -17.91
CA ASP A 436 -14.55 0.86 -18.50
C ASP A 436 -14.09 0.78 -19.96
N ASP A 437 -14.41 1.78 -20.78
CA ASP A 437 -13.92 1.86 -22.19
C ASP A 437 -12.38 1.84 -22.25
N ILE A 438 -11.71 2.55 -21.34
CA ILE A 438 -10.24 2.59 -21.26
C ILE A 438 -9.67 1.24 -20.80
N ALA A 439 -10.26 0.64 -19.75
CA ALA A 439 -9.83 -0.64 -19.21
C ALA A 439 -9.92 -1.78 -20.23
N LYS A 440 -10.98 -1.77 -21.07
CA LYS A 440 -11.17 -2.73 -22.18
C LYS A 440 -10.30 -2.43 -23.41
N GLY A 441 -9.64 -1.28 -23.46
CA GLY A 441 -8.87 -0.83 -24.61
C GLY A 441 -9.72 -0.36 -25.79
N GLU A 442 -11.03 -0.16 -25.59
CA GLU A 442 -11.94 0.40 -26.61
C GLU A 442 -11.64 1.88 -26.85
N LYS A 443 -11.16 2.58 -25.82
CA LYS A 443 -10.70 3.97 -25.91
C LYS A 443 -9.31 4.14 -25.32
N HIS A 444 -8.38 4.61 -26.15
CA HIS A 444 -7.04 4.94 -25.68
C HIS A 444 -7.01 6.33 -25.02
N CYS A 445 -6.33 6.45 -23.87
CA CYS A 445 -6.14 7.71 -23.16
C CYS A 445 -4.65 8.07 -23.04
N PRO A 446 -4.09 8.87 -23.97
CA PRO A 446 -2.67 9.25 -23.94
C PRO A 446 -2.26 9.99 -22.67
N LYS A 447 -3.16 10.81 -22.09
CA LYS A 447 -2.90 11.55 -20.84
C LYS A 447 -2.70 10.64 -19.63
N LEU A 448 -3.31 9.44 -19.62
CA LEU A 448 -3.23 8.51 -18.49
C LEU A 448 -2.18 7.41 -18.73
N LEU A 449 -2.14 6.88 -19.95
CA LEU A 449 -1.36 5.68 -20.31
C LEU A 449 -0.08 5.99 -21.09
N GLY A 450 0.04 7.20 -21.64
CA GLY A 450 1.06 7.50 -22.65
C GLY A 450 0.91 6.62 -23.89
N SER A 451 2.00 6.45 -24.63
CA SER A 451 2.05 5.55 -25.78
C SER A 451 2.76 4.26 -25.39
N TYR A 452 2.04 3.15 -25.41
CA TYR A 452 2.59 1.81 -25.22
C TYR A 452 1.94 0.82 -26.19
N ARG A 453 2.63 -0.29 -26.43
CA ARG A 453 2.14 -1.42 -27.22
C ARG A 453 2.18 -2.67 -26.36
N SER A 454 1.00 -3.14 -25.96
CA SER A 454 0.86 -4.45 -25.33
C SER A 454 1.10 -5.56 -26.34
N LYS A 455 1.88 -6.56 -25.96
CA LYS A 455 1.99 -7.83 -26.71
C LYS A 455 0.92 -8.84 -26.28
N THR A 456 0.25 -8.60 -25.16
CA THR A 456 -0.84 -9.44 -24.68
C THR A 456 -2.06 -9.21 -25.56
N ASP A 457 -2.32 -10.14 -26.47
CA ASP A 457 -3.53 -10.22 -27.26
C ASP A 457 -4.38 -11.37 -26.69
N SER A 458 -5.68 -11.16 -26.50
CA SER A 458 -6.60 -12.24 -26.10
C SER A 458 -6.67 -13.36 -27.14
N ARG A 459 -6.16 -13.13 -28.35
CA ARG A 459 -6.02 -14.14 -29.41
C ARG A 459 -4.71 -14.88 -29.24
N ILE A 460 -4.82 -16.19 -28.95
CA ILE A 460 -3.68 -17.11 -29.02
C ILE A 460 -3.09 -17.02 -30.44
N PRO A 461 -1.79 -16.67 -30.60
CA PRO A 461 -1.17 -16.61 -31.91
C PRO A 461 -1.35 -17.94 -32.65
N MET A 462 -1.69 -17.91 -33.95
CA MET A 462 -1.92 -19.13 -34.73
C MET A 462 -0.76 -20.13 -34.65
N ALA A 463 0.48 -19.64 -34.51
CA ALA A 463 1.65 -20.49 -34.33
C ALA A 463 1.62 -21.30 -33.03
N VAL A 464 1.19 -20.68 -31.92
CA VAL A 464 1.04 -21.34 -30.61
C VAL A 464 -0.10 -22.34 -30.65
N ARG A 465 -1.24 -21.96 -31.21
CA ARG A 465 -2.39 -22.85 -31.40
C ARG A 465 -2.03 -24.08 -32.24
N ARG A 466 -1.30 -23.90 -33.35
CA ARG A 466 -0.80 -25.02 -34.17
C ARG A 466 0.20 -25.90 -33.42
N ALA A 467 1.08 -25.31 -32.62
CA ALA A 467 2.03 -26.07 -31.81
C ALA A 467 1.31 -26.92 -30.76
N GLU A 468 0.29 -26.38 -30.09
CA GLU A 468 -0.57 -27.12 -29.15
C GLU A 468 -1.36 -28.23 -29.85
N GLU A 469 -1.97 -27.95 -31.01
CA GLU A 469 -2.67 -28.95 -31.82
C GLU A 469 -1.74 -30.11 -32.22
N LEU A 470 -0.50 -29.82 -32.68
CA LEU A 470 0.51 -30.83 -32.98
C LEU A 470 0.95 -31.63 -31.75
N LEU A 471 1.06 -30.99 -30.59
CA LEU A 471 1.40 -31.63 -29.31
C LEU A 471 0.28 -32.57 -28.84
N VAL A 472 -0.98 -32.16 -28.99
CA VAL A 472 -2.15 -32.98 -28.66
C VAL A 472 -2.24 -34.17 -29.63
N MET A 473 -2.06 -33.93 -30.93
CA MET A 473 -2.07 -35.00 -31.94
C MET A 473 -0.93 -36.01 -31.73
N SER A 474 0.29 -35.56 -31.43
CA SER A 474 1.42 -36.46 -31.17
C SER A 474 1.24 -37.30 -29.90
N LYS A 475 0.59 -36.77 -28.86
CA LYS A 475 0.21 -37.52 -27.66
C LYS A 475 -0.92 -38.53 -27.92
N ALA A 476 -1.86 -38.21 -28.81
CA ALA A 476 -2.92 -39.12 -29.22
C ALA A 476 -2.37 -40.31 -30.02
N VAL A 477 -1.45 -40.05 -30.97
CA VAL A 477 -0.78 -41.09 -31.77
C VAL A 477 0.06 -42.03 -30.90
N ARG A 478 0.70 -41.52 -29.84
CA ARG A 478 1.45 -42.37 -28.88
C ARG A 478 0.58 -43.28 -28.02
N LYS A 479 -0.71 -42.96 -27.81
CA LYS A 479 -1.66 -43.81 -27.06
C LYS A 479 -2.29 -44.91 -27.89
N THR A 480 -2.31 -44.77 -29.22
CA THR A 480 -2.85 -45.79 -30.14
C THR A 480 -1.82 -46.82 -30.59
N SER A 481 -0.53 -46.61 -30.26
CA SER A 481 0.60 -47.46 -30.65
C SER A 481 1.16 -48.30 -29.49
N THR A 482 0.42 -48.40 -28.40
CA THR A 482 0.61 -49.31 -27.26
C THR A 482 -0.67 -50.09 -27.08
#